data_AF-A0A293MWJ5-F1
#
_entry.id   AF-A0A293MWJ5-F1
#
_cell.length_a   1.000
_cell.length_b   1.000
_cell.length_c   1.000
_cell.angle_alpha   90.00
_cell.angle_beta   90.00
_cell.angle_gamma   90.00
#
_symmetry.space_group_name_H-M   'P 1'
#
loop_
_entity.id
_entity.type
_entity.pdbx_description
1 polymer ?
#
loop_
_entity_poly.entity_id
_entity_poly.type
_entity_poly.pdbx_seq_one_letter_code
_entity_poly.pdbx_strand_id
1 'polypeptide(L)'
;MNLHSGLREYAVTSAFKDSRFSPITRDEFSKLHVSVSILRHFEDGSDYLDWEIGIHGIRIEFLTEKGSKRTATYLPEVAPEQGWDHIQTIDSLLRKGGFKGSISQELRKSIHLTRYQSEKVSISYQEYRDYWRNRQC
;
A
#
# COMPACT_ATOMS: atom_id res chain seq x y z
N MET A 1 -16.74 3.93 6.34
CA MET A 1 -17.04 3.50 4.96
C MET A 1 -17.43 2.03 5.01
N ASN A 2 -18.47 1.61 4.30
CA ASN A 2 -18.82 0.18 4.22
C ASN A 2 -17.79 -0.54 3.34
N LEU A 3 -17.35 -1.74 3.73
CA LEU A 3 -16.33 -2.48 2.99
C LEU A 3 -16.72 -2.68 1.51
N HIS A 4 -17.98 -3.02 1.24
CA HIS A 4 -18.45 -3.24 -0.14
C HIS A 4 -18.42 -1.96 -0.98
N SER A 5 -18.78 -0.81 -0.40
CA SER A 5 -18.73 0.46 -1.13
C SER A 5 -17.29 0.86 -1.42
N GLY A 6 -16.38 0.65 -0.45
CA GLY A 6 -14.95 0.91 -0.62
C GLY A 6 -14.35 0.04 -1.73
N LEU A 7 -14.60 -1.27 -1.70
CA LEU A 7 -14.10 -2.18 -2.73
C LEU A 7 -14.54 -1.77 -4.15
N ARG A 8 -15.81 -1.39 -4.32
CA ARG A 8 -16.32 -0.91 -5.61
C ARG A 8 -15.61 0.37 -6.06
N GLU A 9 -15.46 1.32 -5.17
CA GLU A 9 -14.82 2.60 -5.46
C GLU A 9 -13.34 2.43 -5.81
N TYR A 10 -12.60 1.64 -5.01
CA TYR A 10 -11.18 1.40 -5.24
C TYR A 10 -10.94 0.61 -6.52
N ALA A 11 -11.78 -0.36 -6.87
CA ALA A 11 -11.66 -1.10 -8.13
C ALA A 11 -11.82 -0.19 -9.36
N VAL A 12 -12.79 0.74 -9.35
CA VAL A 12 -12.97 1.73 -10.42
C VAL A 12 -11.80 2.71 -10.46
N THR A 13 -11.34 3.16 -9.29
CA THR A 13 -10.24 4.12 -9.18
C THR A 13 -8.94 3.51 -9.69
N SER A 14 -8.61 2.27 -9.31
CA SER A 14 -7.41 1.57 -9.79
C SER A 14 -7.45 1.29 -11.29
N ALA A 15 -8.63 1.01 -11.85
CA ALA A 15 -8.78 0.68 -13.26
C ALA A 15 -8.73 1.90 -14.19
N PHE A 16 -9.22 3.06 -13.75
CA PHE A 16 -9.50 4.18 -14.65
C PHE A 16 -8.99 5.54 -14.18
N LYS A 17 -8.53 5.67 -12.94
CA LYS A 17 -8.15 6.98 -12.35
C LYS A 17 -6.72 7.03 -11.83
N ASP A 18 -5.93 5.98 -12.02
CA ASP A 18 -4.50 6.02 -11.73
C ASP A 18 -3.75 6.74 -12.87
N SER A 19 -3.36 8.00 -12.63
CA SER A 19 -2.74 8.86 -13.66
C SER A 19 -1.39 8.35 -14.18
N ARG A 20 -0.80 7.33 -13.55
CA ARG A 20 0.45 6.71 -13.98
C ARG A 20 0.24 5.75 -15.15
N PHE A 21 -0.99 5.30 -15.40
CA PHE A 21 -1.34 4.32 -16.42
C PHE A 21 -2.51 4.82 -17.28
N SER A 22 -2.61 4.35 -18.52
CA SER A 22 -3.83 4.55 -19.31
C SER A 22 -4.98 3.74 -18.71
N PRO A 23 -6.24 4.22 -18.81
CA PRO A 23 -7.41 3.46 -18.38
C PRO A 23 -7.49 2.09 -19.05
N ILE A 24 -7.85 1.06 -18.29
CA ILE A 24 -7.93 -0.33 -18.78
C ILE A 24 -8.88 -0.45 -19.98
N THR A 25 -8.43 -1.13 -21.03
CA THR A 25 -9.23 -1.42 -22.23
C THR A 25 -9.93 -2.78 -22.15
N ARG A 26 -10.93 -2.97 -23.03
CA ARG A 26 -11.69 -4.23 -23.11
C ARG A 26 -10.82 -5.43 -23.45
N ASP A 27 -9.83 -5.24 -24.32
CA ASP A 27 -8.96 -6.33 -24.81
C ASP A 27 -7.94 -6.79 -23.74
N GLU A 28 -7.61 -5.91 -22.81
CA GLU A 28 -6.76 -6.23 -21.66
C GLU A 28 -7.51 -7.02 -20.59
N PHE A 29 -8.83 -6.84 -20.47
CA PHE A 29 -9.62 -7.34 -19.34
C PHE A 29 -9.45 -8.84 -19.08
N SER A 30 -9.38 -9.64 -20.15
CA SER A 30 -9.21 -11.10 -20.05
C SER A 30 -7.84 -11.56 -19.53
N LYS A 31 -6.86 -10.67 -19.51
CA LYS A 31 -5.46 -10.94 -19.13
C LYS A 31 -5.14 -10.44 -17.71
N LEU A 32 -6.10 -9.78 -17.05
CA LEU A 32 -5.86 -9.12 -15.77
C LEU A 32 -5.99 -10.09 -14.59
N HIS A 33 -5.27 -9.72 -13.54
CA HIS A 33 -5.47 -10.21 -12.19
C HIS A 33 -5.99 -9.06 -11.32
N VAL A 34 -6.97 -9.34 -10.48
CA VAL A 34 -7.48 -8.40 -9.48
C VAL A 34 -6.96 -8.83 -8.13
N SER A 35 -6.28 -7.91 -7.44
CA SER A 35 -5.81 -8.13 -6.07
C SER A 35 -6.49 -7.15 -5.13
N VAL A 36 -6.99 -7.66 -4.00
CA VAL A 36 -7.58 -6.88 -2.92
C VAL A 36 -6.74 -7.10 -1.67
N SER A 37 -6.23 -6.02 -1.10
CA SER A 37 -5.54 -6.03 0.19
C SER A 37 -6.40 -5.36 1.25
N ILE A 38 -6.83 -6.11 2.26
CA ILE A 38 -7.55 -5.58 3.42
C ILE A 38 -6.55 -5.30 4.54
N LEU A 39 -6.49 -4.04 4.97
CA LEU A 39 -5.60 -3.62 6.04
C LEU A 39 -6.30 -3.78 7.39
N ARG A 40 -5.61 -4.40 8.35
CA ARG A 40 -6.13 -4.74 9.67
C ARG A 40 -5.08 -4.51 10.74
N HIS A 41 -5.52 -4.48 12.00
CA HIS A 41 -4.66 -4.40 13.18
C HIS A 41 -3.70 -3.20 13.15
N PHE A 42 -4.27 -2.01 13.02
CA PHE A 42 -3.48 -0.77 13.09
C PHE A 42 -3.03 -0.51 14.53
N GLU A 43 -1.72 -0.38 14.72
CA GLU A 43 -1.08 -0.14 16.01
C GLU A 43 -0.03 0.95 15.86
N ASP A 44 0.03 1.87 16.81
CA ASP A 44 1.13 2.83 16.87
C ASP A 44 2.41 2.12 17.34
N GLY A 45 3.49 2.34 16.61
CA GLY A 45 4.82 1.84 16.97
C GLY A 45 5.47 2.70 18.04
N SER A 46 6.33 2.10 18.86
CA SER A 46 7.11 2.83 19.87
C SER A 46 8.17 3.75 19.25
N ASP A 47 8.71 3.37 18.09
CA ASP A 47 9.62 4.18 17.29
C ASP A 47 9.54 3.79 15.80
N TYR A 48 10.36 4.44 14.97
CA TYR A 48 10.34 4.25 13.51
C TYR A 48 10.88 2.88 13.03
N LEU A 49 11.44 2.08 13.94
CA LEU A 49 11.93 0.71 13.71
C LEU A 49 10.97 -0.36 14.26
N ASP A 50 9.93 0.03 15.02
CA ASP A 50 9.01 -0.89 15.71
C ASP A 50 7.98 -1.54 14.76
N TRP A 51 8.49 -2.32 13.82
CA TRP A 51 7.73 -3.12 12.87
C TRP A 51 8.60 -4.28 12.36
N GLU A 52 7.97 -5.25 11.71
CA GLU A 52 8.64 -6.47 11.26
C GLU A 52 8.53 -6.58 9.75
N ILE A 53 9.69 -6.69 9.09
CA ILE A 53 9.79 -6.75 7.63
C ILE A 53 9.08 -8.01 7.12
N GLY A 54 8.18 -7.82 6.14
CA GLY A 54 7.39 -8.90 5.54
C GLY A 54 6.13 -9.28 6.32
N ILE A 55 5.98 -8.83 7.56
CA ILE A 55 4.75 -9.00 8.34
C ILE A 55 3.93 -7.72 8.36
N HIS A 56 4.59 -6.60 8.67
CA HIS A 56 3.93 -5.31 8.88
C HIS A 56 4.05 -4.40 7.67
N GLY A 57 2.92 -3.83 7.26
CA GLY A 57 2.88 -2.59 6.50
C GLY A 57 3.04 -1.42 7.45
N ILE A 58 3.58 -0.31 6.94
CA ILE A 58 3.84 0.88 7.74
C ILE A 58 3.20 2.11 7.10
N ARG A 59 2.60 2.96 7.93
CA ARG A 59 2.21 4.32 7.60
C ARG A 59 3.02 5.25 8.49
N ILE A 60 3.76 6.17 7.88
CA ILE A 60 4.51 7.18 8.60
C ILE A 60 3.82 8.54 8.48
N GLU A 61 3.88 9.32 9.54
CA GLU A 61 3.53 10.74 9.54
C GLU A 61 4.77 11.55 9.94
N PHE A 62 5.05 12.60 9.16
CA PHE A 62 6.25 13.40 9.35
C PHE A 62 6.02 14.85 8.88
N LEU A 63 6.94 15.74 9.28
CA LEU A 63 6.96 17.13 8.81
C LEU A 63 7.95 17.26 7.66
N THR A 64 7.52 17.96 6.61
CA THR A 64 8.42 18.37 5.52
C THR A 64 9.34 19.52 5.96
N GLU A 65 10.35 19.83 5.15
CA GLU A 65 11.24 20.99 5.36
C GLU A 65 10.48 22.32 5.49
N LYS A 66 9.26 22.40 4.93
CA LYS A 66 8.38 23.57 5.00
C LYS A 66 7.40 23.52 6.19
N GLY A 67 7.59 22.59 7.12
CA GLY A 67 6.70 22.39 8.29
C GLY A 67 5.34 21.79 7.96
N SER A 68 5.07 21.40 6.71
CA SER A 68 3.78 20.78 6.35
C SER A 68 3.77 19.30 6.74
N LYS A 69 2.70 18.86 7.42
CA LYS A 69 2.48 17.45 7.76
C LYS A 69 2.18 16.64 6.49
N ARG A 70 2.85 15.50 6.35
CA ARG A 70 2.64 14.53 5.25
C ARG A 70 2.54 13.13 5.82
N THR A 71 1.91 12.26 5.03
CA THR A 71 1.82 10.84 5.33
C THR A 71 2.29 10.03 4.12
N ALA A 72 2.83 8.85 4.39
CA ALA A 72 3.22 7.91 3.35
C ALA A 72 3.06 6.48 3.85
N THR A 73 2.72 5.56 2.94
CA THR A 73 2.43 4.17 3.28
C THR A 73 3.17 3.19 2.36
N TYR A 74 3.69 2.13 2.97
CA TYR A 74 4.10 0.88 2.29
C TYR A 74 3.36 -0.32 2.87
N LEU A 75 3.03 -1.27 1.99
CA LEU A 75 2.41 -2.55 2.34
C LEU A 75 3.49 -3.54 2.83
N PRO A 76 3.12 -4.64 3.54
CA PRO A 76 4.07 -5.60 4.08
C PRO A 76 5.06 -6.18 3.06
N GLU A 77 4.62 -6.35 1.80
CA GLU A 77 5.44 -6.96 0.75
C GLU A 77 6.57 -6.05 0.22
N VAL A 78 6.48 -4.73 0.40
CA VAL A 78 7.36 -3.79 -0.33
C VAL A 78 8.82 -3.90 0.12
N ALA A 79 9.09 -3.88 1.42
CA ALA A 79 10.47 -3.93 1.92
C ALA A 79 11.18 -5.25 1.54
N PRO A 80 10.57 -6.44 1.73
CA PRO A 80 11.15 -7.70 1.25
C PRO A 80 11.39 -7.73 -0.26
N GLU A 81 10.43 -7.28 -1.08
CA GLU A 81 10.55 -7.29 -2.55
C GLU A 81 11.71 -6.42 -3.06
N GLN A 82 12.02 -5.34 -2.34
CA GLN A 82 13.13 -4.44 -2.66
C GLN A 82 14.45 -4.86 -2.00
N GLY A 83 14.44 -5.85 -1.10
CA GLY A 83 15.59 -6.22 -0.29
C GLY A 83 16.04 -5.11 0.68
N TRP A 84 15.11 -4.28 1.15
CA TRP A 84 15.39 -3.15 2.03
C TRP A 84 15.35 -3.55 3.51
N ASP A 85 16.28 -3.00 4.29
CA ASP A 85 16.19 -2.97 5.74
C ASP A 85 15.23 -1.88 6.26
N HIS A 86 15.08 -1.76 7.59
CA HIS A 86 14.20 -0.76 8.20
C HIS A 86 14.60 0.67 7.83
N ILE A 87 15.90 1.00 7.83
CA ILE A 87 16.39 2.36 7.55
C ILE A 87 16.14 2.71 6.09
N GLN A 88 16.51 1.83 5.17
CA GLN A 88 16.30 2.00 3.74
C GLN A 88 14.82 2.15 3.41
N THR A 89 13.96 1.36 4.06
CA THR A 89 12.51 1.44 3.89
C THR A 89 11.96 2.79 4.36
N ILE A 90 12.36 3.26 5.54
CA ILE A 90 11.90 4.54 6.11
C ILE A 90 12.40 5.71 5.25
N ASP A 91 13.65 5.70 4.83
CA ASP A 91 14.23 6.75 3.98
C ASP A 91 13.52 6.81 2.62
N SER A 92 13.30 5.65 1.99
CA SER A 92 12.51 5.52 0.76
C SER A 92 11.09 6.05 0.94
N LEU A 93 10.46 5.74 2.08
CA LEU A 93 9.09 6.14 2.37
C LEU A 93 8.96 7.66 2.61
N LEU A 94 9.95 8.28 3.28
CA LEU A 94 10.06 9.73 3.40
C LEU A 94 10.17 10.41 2.02
N ARG A 95 11.02 9.87 1.13
CA ARG A 95 11.16 10.37 -0.25
C ARG A 95 9.86 10.24 -1.03
N LYS A 96 9.18 9.09 -0.94
CA LYS A 96 7.87 8.85 -1.55
C LYS A 96 6.81 9.83 -1.02
N GLY A 97 6.85 10.16 0.26
CA GLY A 97 5.99 11.17 0.89
C GLY A 97 6.33 12.63 0.53
N GLY A 98 7.38 12.84 -0.28
CA GLY A 98 7.76 14.15 -0.81
C GLY A 98 8.81 14.91 0.00
N PHE A 99 9.50 14.27 0.95
CA PHE A 99 10.61 14.89 1.68
C PHE A 99 11.85 15.04 0.77
N LYS A 100 12.39 16.26 0.63
CA LYS A 100 13.50 16.54 -0.30
C LYS A 100 14.83 16.83 0.41
N GLY A 101 14.81 17.06 1.72
CA GLY A 101 15.99 17.43 2.51
C GLY A 101 16.95 16.26 2.79
N SER A 102 17.95 16.53 3.62
CA SER A 102 18.80 15.50 4.22
C SER A 102 18.01 14.72 5.28
N ILE A 103 18.15 13.39 5.27
CA ILE A 103 17.46 12.53 6.24
C ILE A 103 18.41 12.26 7.40
N SER A 104 18.22 12.99 8.50
CA SER A 104 19.01 12.83 9.72
C SER A 104 18.40 11.80 10.68
N GLN A 105 19.17 11.41 11.70
CA GLN A 105 18.68 10.49 12.72
C GLN A 105 17.55 11.09 13.57
N GLU A 106 17.62 12.40 13.83
CA GLU A 106 16.59 13.16 14.55
C GLU A 106 15.29 13.19 13.76
N LEU A 107 15.38 13.37 12.43
CA LEU A 107 14.20 13.29 11.56
C LEU A 107 13.53 11.92 11.67
N ARG A 108 14.30 10.83 11.57
CA ARG A 108 13.75 9.46 11.70
C ARG A 108 13.07 9.26 13.04
N LYS A 109 13.69 9.72 14.13
CA LYS A 109 13.11 9.66 15.49
C LYS A 109 11.85 10.51 15.65
N SER A 110 11.68 11.56 14.86
CA SER A 110 10.48 12.41 14.89
C SER A 110 9.27 11.83 14.16
N ILE A 111 9.45 10.72 13.42
CA ILE A 111 8.37 10.09 12.67
C ILE A 111 7.37 9.46 13.64
N HIS A 112 6.09 9.72 13.42
CA HIS A 112 5.03 8.89 14.01
C HIS A 112 4.79 7.69 13.08
N LEU A 113 5.02 6.48 13.58
CA LEU A 113 4.83 5.25 12.82
C LEU A 113 3.60 4.52 13.31
N THR A 114 2.70 4.17 12.38
CA THR A 114 1.63 3.21 12.61
C THR A 114 1.94 1.96 11.79
N ARG A 115 2.05 0.79 12.43
CA ARG A 115 2.15 -0.51 11.78
C ARG A 115 0.78 -1.14 11.61
N TYR A 116 0.64 -2.00 10.61
CA TYR A 116 -0.58 -2.76 10.36
C TYR A 116 -0.26 -4.05 9.61
N GLN A 117 -1.19 -5.00 9.61
CA GLN A 117 -1.09 -6.21 8.81
C GLN A 117 -2.04 -6.12 7.62
N SER A 118 -1.78 -6.90 6.57
CA SER A 118 -2.69 -6.99 5.42
C SER A 118 -3.02 -8.44 5.08
N GLU A 119 -4.25 -8.65 4.64
CA GLU A 119 -4.64 -9.88 3.95
C GLU A 119 -4.88 -9.57 2.49
N LYS A 120 -4.19 -10.31 1.62
CA LYS A 120 -4.25 -10.12 0.18
C LYS A 120 -4.88 -11.34 -0.47
N VAL A 121 -5.90 -11.09 -1.28
CA VAL A 121 -6.49 -12.10 -2.16
C VAL A 121 -6.31 -11.63 -3.58
N SER A 122 -5.86 -12.53 -4.46
CA SER A 122 -5.69 -12.27 -5.89
C SER A 122 -6.44 -13.32 -6.69
N ILE A 123 -7.14 -12.89 -7.73
CA ILE A 123 -7.80 -13.78 -8.69
C ILE A 123 -7.53 -13.30 -10.12
N SER A 124 -7.32 -14.25 -11.02
CA SER A 124 -7.29 -14.01 -12.46
C SER A 124 -8.71 -13.88 -13.04
N TYR A 125 -8.81 -13.26 -14.21
CA TYR A 125 -10.07 -13.26 -14.97
C TYR A 125 -10.57 -14.68 -15.25
N GLN A 126 -9.67 -15.63 -15.51
CA GLN A 126 -10.03 -17.01 -15.78
C GLN A 126 -10.70 -17.68 -14.56
N GLU A 127 -10.11 -17.54 -13.38
CA GLU A 127 -10.70 -18.06 -12.13
C GLU A 127 -12.06 -17.43 -11.83
N TYR A 128 -12.21 -16.11 -12.05
CA TYR A 128 -13.49 -15.44 -11.94
C TYR A 128 -14.55 -16.02 -12.89
N ARG A 129 -14.16 -16.26 -14.16
CA ARG A 129 -15.06 -16.84 -15.17
C ARG A 129 -15.50 -18.24 -14.82
N ASP A 130 -14.59 -19.07 -14.33
CA ASP A 130 -14.90 -20.45 -13.95
C ASP A 130 -15.78 -20.50 -12.69
N TYR A 131 -15.53 -19.62 -11.72
CA TYR A 131 -16.41 -19.45 -10.55
C TYR A 131 -17.86 -19.15 -10.94
N TRP A 132 -18.08 -18.22 -11.89
CA TRP A 132 -19.44 -17.87 -12.32
C TRP A 132 -20.11 -18.96 -13.15
N ARG A 133 -19.36 -19.68 -13.99
CA ARG A 133 -19.90 -20.82 -14.76
C ARG A 133 -20.40 -21.92 -13.81
N ASN A 134 -19.65 -22.21 -12.77
CA ASN A 134 -19.99 -23.27 -11.81
C ASN A 134 -21.16 -22.91 -10.87
N ARG A 135 -21.55 -21.64 -10.77
CA ARG A 135 -22.74 -21.19 -10.00
C ARG A 135 -24.03 -21.19 -10.81
N GLN A 136 -23.94 -21.32 -12.14
CA GLN A 136 -25.09 -21.33 -13.05
C GLN A 136 -25.53 -22.75 -13.46
N CYS A 137 -24.87 -23.78 -12.91
CA CYS A 137 -25.30 -25.18 -12.97
C CYS A 137 -25.87 -25.57 -11.59
#